data_AF-A0A3P9LAR3-F1
#
_entry.id   AF-A0A3P9LAR3-F1
#
_cell.length_a   1.000
_cell.length_b   1.000
_cell.length_c   1.000
_cell.angle_alpha   90.00
_cell.angle_beta   90.00
_cell.angle_gamma   90.00
#
_symmetry.space_group_name_H-M   'P 1'
#
loop_
_entity.id
_entity.type
_entity.pdbx_description
1 polymer ?
#
loop_
_entity_poly.entity_id
_entity_poly.type
_entity_poly.pdbx_seq_one_letter_code
_entity_poly.pdbx_strand_id
1 'polypeptide(L)'
;MASKGAKETIASKLGFKSSSSASKVDAELEKVRKENAHLRKKIDELAKRHVRPPDSDKSKLLERILSLETLRERNNQQLLGKEQELESLRQQLSAKGGEVVASLQAQLEQRRKEAELRDGLLQSLSQETENLKNKLATVSARCQTLETSASGQAPPADLALVQDQLKDALEKNQQWLCYDQQREAYVQSLVARSVELEQQLAQAKQNKAESGSEGSEKESDLKSSYEQKLSELQKNLQRQREETIRVQLELSAQEEKTLKAEAELQRQREQAARAEEEALVLQRKYEDKCGEWSASQRRCEEKSRELQEARMQLQAERAGNRHAVHDERKVSSERADRMKAELDSLNVRLEEERRRSAELLLQLNVLQKSLLHQNEEQRRIAALEQQIQLSTRDFESEKLDRQSMQQQLQKVLKELRRARNQIAMLESAKQPNARFSEPSSYNSLEFERLRVDDPRSPPSPSKVINLLDESFLECPKCRAPYPTSRHRELLAHIDFCLA
;
A
#
# COMPACT_ATOMS: atom_id res chain seq x y z
N MET A 1 39.24 39.86 -30.72
CA MET A 1 38.04 40.39 -31.41
C MET A 1 37.07 39.24 -31.66
N ALA A 2 35.77 39.53 -31.83
CA ALA A 2 34.67 38.59 -32.10
C ALA A 2 34.26 37.59 -30.99
N SER A 3 33.31 38.01 -30.13
CA SER A 3 32.15 37.18 -29.72
C SER A 3 31.12 38.04 -28.96
N LYS A 4 30.27 38.78 -29.70
CA LYS A 4 29.11 39.52 -29.18
C LYS A 4 27.87 39.37 -30.08
N GLY A 5 27.78 38.26 -30.84
CA GLY A 5 26.78 38.04 -31.88
C GLY A 5 25.61 37.09 -31.54
N ALA A 6 25.47 36.66 -30.28
CA ALA A 6 24.54 35.57 -29.92
C ALA A 6 23.37 35.99 -29.00
N LYS A 7 23.20 37.29 -28.69
CA LYS A 7 22.11 37.78 -27.81
C LYS A 7 20.96 38.50 -28.53
N GLU A 8 21.13 38.92 -29.78
CA GLU A 8 20.10 39.69 -30.50
C GLU A 8 19.07 38.78 -31.24
N THR A 9 19.47 37.58 -31.65
CA THR A 9 18.64 36.66 -32.46
C THR A 9 17.44 36.06 -31.70
N ILE A 10 17.41 36.13 -30.37
CA ILE A 10 16.31 35.59 -29.54
C ILE A 10 15.24 36.66 -29.28
N ALA A 11 15.60 37.95 -29.26
CA ALA A 11 14.66 39.05 -29.05
C ALA A 11 13.62 39.18 -30.18
N SER A 12 13.91 38.67 -31.38
CA SER A 12 13.03 38.74 -32.54
C SER A 12 11.81 37.80 -32.49
N LYS A 13 11.79 36.81 -31.58
CA LYS A 13 10.70 35.81 -31.49
C LYS A 13 9.57 36.14 -30.53
N LEU A 14 9.64 37.27 -29.80
CA LEU A 14 8.65 37.63 -28.76
C LEU A 14 7.90 38.95 -29.02
N GLY A 15 7.75 39.38 -30.28
CA GLY A 15 6.68 40.29 -30.70
C GLY A 15 6.69 41.74 -30.18
N PHE A 16 7.66 42.17 -29.37
CA PHE A 16 7.72 43.53 -28.83
C PHE A 16 8.27 44.55 -29.85
N LYS A 17 7.42 44.97 -30.79
CA LYS A 17 7.59 46.20 -31.60
C LYS A 17 6.32 47.04 -31.56
N SER A 18 6.24 47.95 -30.57
CA SER A 18 5.09 48.85 -30.36
C SER A 18 5.53 50.28 -30.02
N SER A 19 6.22 50.95 -30.96
CA SER A 19 6.54 52.38 -30.89
C SER A 19 5.70 53.19 -31.90
N SER A 20 4.39 53.01 -31.85
CA SER A 20 3.38 53.80 -32.57
C SER A 20 1.94 53.58 -32.07
N SER A 21 1.70 52.50 -31.33
CA SER A 21 0.39 52.16 -30.74
C SER A 21 0.08 52.89 -29.44
N ALA A 22 1.08 53.32 -28.66
CA ALA A 22 0.86 53.99 -27.37
C ALA A 22 -0.04 55.24 -27.48
N SER A 23 0.20 56.13 -28.46
CA SER A 23 -0.62 57.32 -28.67
C SER A 23 -2.05 57.02 -29.15
N LYS A 24 -2.26 55.89 -29.84
CA LYS A 24 -3.61 55.39 -30.16
C LYS A 24 -4.30 54.83 -28.92
N VAL A 25 -3.60 54.03 -28.12
CA VAL A 25 -4.13 53.47 -26.87
C VAL A 25 -4.48 54.58 -25.88
N ASP A 26 -3.65 55.61 -25.73
CA ASP A 26 -3.94 56.78 -24.87
C ASP A 26 -5.12 57.61 -25.41
N ALA A 27 -5.24 57.79 -26.72
CA ALA A 27 -6.39 58.46 -27.34
C ALA A 27 -7.69 57.66 -27.16
N GLU A 28 -7.63 56.32 -27.26
CA GLU A 28 -8.76 55.44 -26.96
C GLU A 28 -9.09 55.43 -25.45
N LEU A 29 -8.09 55.46 -24.56
CA LEU A 29 -8.30 55.60 -23.11
C LEU A 29 -8.95 56.94 -22.75
N GLU A 30 -8.55 58.03 -23.39
CA GLU A 30 -9.22 59.34 -23.24
C GLU A 30 -10.63 59.33 -23.83
N LYS A 31 -10.87 58.63 -24.94
CA LYS A 31 -12.23 58.44 -25.47
C LYS A 31 -13.10 57.64 -24.50
N VAL A 32 -12.60 56.53 -23.96
CA VAL A 32 -13.27 55.69 -22.96
C VAL A 32 -13.49 56.43 -21.63
N ARG A 33 -12.58 57.33 -21.22
CA ARG A 33 -12.76 58.22 -20.06
C ARG A 33 -13.87 59.25 -20.32
N LYS A 34 -13.91 59.88 -21.50
CA LYS A 34 -14.97 60.83 -21.89
C LYS A 34 -16.33 60.14 -22.03
N GLU A 35 -16.36 58.94 -22.58
CA GLU A 35 -17.56 58.09 -22.66
C GLU A 35 -18.02 57.66 -21.27
N ASN A 36 -17.13 57.23 -20.37
CA ASN A 36 -17.45 56.96 -18.96
C ASN A 36 -17.98 58.20 -18.23
N ALA A 37 -17.39 59.37 -18.43
CA ALA A 37 -17.86 60.62 -17.85
C ALA A 37 -19.24 61.02 -18.38
N HIS A 38 -19.50 60.79 -19.67
CA HIS A 38 -20.82 61.03 -20.28
C HIS A 38 -21.87 60.01 -19.81
N LEU A 39 -21.51 58.73 -19.68
CA LEU A 39 -22.36 57.69 -19.13
C LEU A 39 -22.68 57.95 -17.65
N ARG A 40 -21.70 58.38 -16.84
CA ARG A 40 -21.94 58.82 -15.45
C ARG A 40 -22.90 60.00 -15.40
N LYS A 41 -22.72 61.04 -16.22
CA LYS A 41 -23.68 62.14 -16.32
C LYS A 41 -25.08 61.68 -16.74
N LYS A 42 -25.19 60.75 -17.69
CA LYS A 42 -26.49 60.15 -18.09
C LYS A 42 -27.12 59.32 -16.97
N ILE A 43 -26.32 58.57 -16.20
CA ILE A 43 -26.78 57.84 -15.02
C ILE A 43 -27.27 58.81 -13.94
N ASP A 44 -26.54 59.90 -13.67
CA ASP A 44 -26.95 60.95 -12.73
C ASP A 44 -28.23 61.67 -13.20
N GLU A 45 -28.38 61.93 -14.51
CA GLU A 45 -29.62 62.49 -15.08
C GLU A 45 -30.79 61.51 -14.99
N LEU A 46 -30.56 60.21 -15.22
CA LEU A 46 -31.58 59.16 -15.06
C LEU A 46 -31.97 58.99 -13.59
N ALA A 47 -31.01 59.04 -12.66
CA ALA A 47 -31.25 59.00 -11.23
C ALA A 47 -32.04 60.24 -10.75
N LYS A 48 -31.70 61.45 -11.23
CA LYS A 48 -32.46 62.67 -10.95
C LYS A 48 -33.88 62.66 -11.55
N ARG A 49 -34.09 61.95 -12.66
CA ARG A 49 -35.43 61.73 -13.25
C ARG A 49 -36.21 60.60 -12.56
N HIS A 50 -35.53 59.69 -11.83
CA HIS A 50 -36.15 58.66 -11.02
C HIS A 50 -36.52 59.18 -9.61
N VAL A 51 -37.57 60.00 -9.54
CA VAL A 51 -38.21 60.39 -8.26
C VAL A 51 -39.16 59.30 -7.75
N ARG A 52 -39.19 58.12 -8.39
CA ARG A 52 -39.88 56.95 -7.85
C ARG A 52 -38.92 56.15 -6.96
N PRO A 53 -39.29 55.83 -5.70
CA PRO A 53 -38.58 54.82 -4.94
C PRO A 53 -38.47 53.53 -5.75
N PRO A 54 -37.38 52.74 -5.62
CA PRO A 54 -37.35 51.41 -6.20
C PRO A 54 -38.58 50.63 -5.71
N ASP A 55 -39.28 49.94 -6.62
CA ASP A 55 -40.35 49.01 -6.24
C ASP A 55 -39.81 48.11 -5.11
N SER A 56 -40.60 47.86 -4.06
CA SER A 56 -40.06 47.24 -2.83
C SER A 56 -39.35 45.91 -3.11
N ASP A 57 -39.79 45.19 -4.16
CA ASP A 57 -39.22 43.91 -4.57
C ASP A 57 -37.89 44.05 -5.32
N LYS A 58 -37.64 45.18 -6.00
CA LYS A 58 -36.31 45.52 -6.54
C LYS A 58 -35.32 45.82 -5.41
N SER A 59 -35.76 46.51 -4.34
CA SER A 59 -34.92 46.73 -3.15
C SER A 59 -34.55 45.41 -2.47
N LYS A 60 -35.55 44.57 -2.18
CA LYS A 60 -35.35 43.22 -1.60
C LYS A 60 -34.44 42.35 -2.48
N LEU A 61 -34.57 42.42 -3.80
CA LEU A 61 -33.71 41.67 -4.72
C LEU A 61 -32.26 42.15 -4.66
N LEU A 62 -32.02 43.46 -4.61
CA LEU A 62 -30.67 44.03 -4.46
C LEU A 62 -30.05 43.66 -3.11
N GLU A 63 -30.80 43.76 -2.01
CA GLU A 63 -30.37 43.30 -0.69
C GLU A 63 -30.03 41.79 -0.69
N ARG A 64 -30.84 40.97 -1.38
CA ARG A 64 -30.58 39.54 -1.53
C ARG A 64 -29.31 39.27 -2.34
N ILE A 65 -29.10 39.97 -3.46
CA ILE A 65 -27.88 39.87 -4.27
C ILE A 65 -26.66 40.24 -3.42
N LEU A 66 -26.67 41.39 -2.74
CA LEU A 66 -25.58 41.83 -1.86
C LEU A 66 -25.29 40.81 -0.74
N SER A 67 -26.32 40.20 -0.15
CA SER A 67 -26.15 39.15 0.87
C SER A 67 -25.48 37.89 0.31
N LEU A 68 -25.81 37.50 -0.93
CA LEU A 68 -25.25 36.33 -1.61
C LEU A 68 -23.83 36.58 -2.12
N GLU A 69 -23.54 37.77 -2.62
CA GLU A 69 -22.19 38.20 -2.99
C GLU A 69 -21.26 38.25 -1.77
N THR A 70 -21.74 38.81 -0.65
CA THR A 70 -21.00 38.83 0.62
C THR A 70 -20.73 37.40 1.14
N LEU A 71 -21.69 36.49 1.03
CA LEU A 71 -21.51 35.09 1.43
C LEU A 71 -20.55 34.35 0.48
N ARG A 72 -20.67 34.56 -0.84
CA ARG A 72 -19.75 34.01 -1.85
C ARG A 72 -18.32 34.45 -1.60
N GLU A 73 -18.11 35.74 -1.30
CA GLU A 73 -16.79 36.29 -1.02
C GLU A 73 -16.17 35.68 0.25
N ARG A 74 -16.95 35.57 1.34
CA ARG A 74 -16.50 34.85 2.55
C ARG A 74 -16.16 33.38 2.27
N ASN A 75 -16.99 32.69 1.50
CA ASN A 75 -16.73 31.28 1.13
C ASN A 75 -15.45 31.14 0.28
N ASN A 76 -15.22 32.06 -0.67
CA ASN A 76 -13.99 32.10 -1.45
C ASN A 76 -12.75 32.34 -0.57
N GLN A 77 -12.83 33.27 0.38
CA GLN A 77 -11.74 33.56 1.33
C GLN A 77 -11.44 32.34 2.22
N GLN A 78 -12.47 31.63 2.67
CA GLN A 78 -12.31 30.37 3.42
C GLN A 78 -11.69 29.25 2.57
N LEU A 79 -12.13 29.09 1.32
CA LEU A 79 -11.56 28.12 0.38
C LEU A 79 -10.07 28.42 0.13
N LEU A 80 -9.72 29.68 -0.14
CA LEU A 80 -8.33 30.10 -0.38
C LEU A 80 -7.44 29.89 0.85
N GLY A 81 -7.96 30.11 2.06
CA GLY A 81 -7.28 29.72 3.31
C GLY A 81 -7.06 28.21 3.41
N LYS A 82 -8.06 27.39 3.04
CA LYS A 82 -7.94 25.92 3.05
C LYS A 82 -7.00 25.40 1.96
N GLU A 83 -6.93 26.04 0.80
CA GLU A 83 -5.95 25.74 -0.24
C GLU A 83 -4.51 26.00 0.26
N GLN A 84 -4.28 27.12 0.96
CA GLN A 84 -2.98 27.42 1.57
C GLN A 84 -2.59 26.44 2.69
N GLU A 85 -3.55 26.04 3.55
CA GLU A 85 -3.33 24.99 4.56
C GLU A 85 -2.94 23.66 3.90
N LEU A 86 -3.66 23.23 2.86
CA LEU A 86 -3.36 22.00 2.12
C LEU A 86 -1.99 22.04 1.46
N GLU A 87 -1.59 23.17 0.89
CA GLU A 87 -0.30 23.32 0.23
C GLU A 87 0.87 23.31 1.24
N SER A 88 0.69 23.95 2.40
CA SER A 88 1.64 23.85 3.53
C SER A 88 1.80 22.40 4.01
N LEU A 89 0.70 21.66 4.17
CA LEU A 89 0.73 20.25 4.57
C LEU A 89 1.41 19.37 3.52
N ARG A 90 1.18 19.60 2.21
CA ARG A 90 1.88 18.90 1.12
C ARG A 90 3.39 19.15 1.16
N GLN A 91 3.81 20.40 1.35
CA GLN A 91 5.23 20.75 1.44
C GLN A 91 5.89 20.10 2.66
N GLN A 92 5.23 20.09 3.82
CA GLN A 92 5.73 19.39 5.01
C GLN A 92 5.81 17.87 4.81
N LEU A 93 4.81 17.26 4.17
CA LEU A 93 4.82 15.82 3.86
C LEU A 93 5.94 15.48 2.86
N SER A 94 6.15 16.33 1.86
CA SER A 94 7.23 16.18 0.87
C SER A 94 8.61 16.33 1.52
N ALA A 95 8.81 17.31 2.41
CA ALA A 95 10.07 17.52 3.11
C ALA A 95 10.40 16.35 4.04
N LYS A 96 9.48 16.01 4.97
CA LYS A 96 9.67 14.89 5.91
C LYS A 96 9.77 13.54 5.20
N GLY A 97 8.95 13.32 4.16
CA GLY A 97 9.03 12.13 3.33
C GLY A 97 10.36 12.03 2.59
N GLY A 98 10.85 13.13 2.02
CA GLY A 98 12.15 13.21 1.36
C GLY A 98 13.31 12.92 2.29
N GLU A 99 13.33 13.50 3.50
CA GLU A 99 14.35 13.23 4.53
C GLU A 99 14.37 11.76 4.96
N VAL A 100 13.20 11.17 5.23
CA VAL A 100 13.09 9.75 5.60
C VAL A 100 13.53 8.84 4.45
N VAL A 101 13.12 9.12 3.22
CA VAL A 101 13.52 8.34 2.04
C VAL A 101 15.03 8.44 1.81
N ALA A 102 15.63 9.63 1.89
CA ALA A 102 17.07 9.83 1.73
C ALA A 102 17.87 9.12 2.84
N SER A 103 17.40 9.18 4.09
CA SER A 103 18.00 8.47 5.22
C SER A 103 17.97 6.95 5.03
N LEU A 104 16.83 6.39 4.62
CA LEU A 104 16.68 4.95 4.33
C LEU A 104 17.54 4.52 3.14
N GLN A 105 17.63 5.34 2.08
CA GLN A 105 18.52 5.09 0.94
C GLN A 105 20.00 5.05 1.37
N ALA A 106 20.44 6.02 2.16
CA ALA A 106 21.81 6.05 2.69
C ALA A 106 22.12 4.85 3.59
N GLN A 107 21.16 4.42 4.44
CA GLN A 107 21.30 3.21 5.25
C GLN A 107 21.40 1.94 4.40
N LEU A 108 20.61 1.82 3.33
CA LEU A 108 20.68 0.68 2.40
C LEU A 108 22.03 0.64 1.66
N GLU A 109 22.54 1.79 1.19
CA GLU A 109 23.87 1.88 0.59
C GLU A 109 24.99 1.51 1.56
N GLN A 110 24.90 1.96 2.81
CA GLN A 110 25.85 1.58 3.85
C GLN A 110 25.81 0.07 4.10
N ARG A 111 24.62 -0.52 4.29
CA ARG A 111 24.47 -1.96 4.52
C ARG A 111 24.97 -2.80 3.35
N ARG A 112 24.81 -2.30 2.11
CA ARG A 112 25.38 -2.91 0.92
C ARG A 112 26.91 -2.90 0.94
N LYS A 113 27.54 -1.75 1.21
CA LYS A 113 29.01 -1.63 1.33
C LYS A 113 29.57 -2.51 2.46
N GLU A 114 28.86 -2.60 3.60
CA GLU A 114 29.20 -3.52 4.69
C GLU A 114 29.12 -5.00 4.28
N ALA A 115 28.15 -5.38 3.44
CA ALA A 115 28.04 -6.74 2.92
C ALA A 115 29.17 -7.05 1.94
N GLU A 116 29.43 -6.17 0.97
CA GLU A 116 30.51 -6.29 -0.01
C GLU A 116 31.90 -6.43 0.68
N LEU A 117 32.14 -5.70 1.78
CA LEU A 117 33.33 -5.86 2.62
C LEU A 117 33.40 -7.21 3.35
N ARG A 118 32.27 -7.70 3.91
CA ARG A 118 32.22 -9.01 4.59
C ARG A 118 32.45 -10.15 3.59
N ASP A 119 31.89 -10.07 2.40
CA ASP A 119 32.06 -11.07 1.34
C ASP A 119 33.52 -11.14 0.87
N GLY A 120 34.19 -9.99 0.70
CA GLY A 120 35.63 -9.95 0.40
C GLY A 120 36.51 -10.57 1.50
N LEU A 121 36.15 -10.36 2.78
CA LEU A 121 36.85 -11.00 3.91
C LEU A 121 36.60 -12.51 3.94
N LEU A 122 35.37 -12.97 3.71
CA LEU A 122 35.04 -14.41 3.62
C LEU A 122 35.76 -15.08 2.45
N GLN A 123 35.86 -14.42 1.29
CA GLN A 123 36.60 -14.92 0.15
C GLN A 123 38.11 -15.05 0.48
N SER A 124 38.69 -14.05 1.14
CA SER A 124 40.09 -14.07 1.58
C SER A 124 40.36 -15.21 2.59
N LEU A 125 39.53 -15.34 3.63
CA LEU A 125 39.62 -16.42 4.62
C LEU A 125 39.44 -17.81 4.00
N SER A 126 38.56 -17.95 3.00
CA SER A 126 38.38 -19.22 2.29
C SER A 126 39.61 -19.60 1.48
N GLN A 127 40.27 -18.63 0.82
CA GLN A 127 41.52 -18.86 0.10
C GLN A 127 42.68 -19.21 1.04
N GLU A 128 42.78 -18.53 2.19
CA GLU A 128 43.75 -18.88 3.23
C GLU A 128 43.52 -20.28 3.80
N THR A 129 42.26 -20.65 4.06
CA THR A 129 41.88 -21.98 4.54
C THR A 129 42.28 -23.06 3.52
N GLU A 130 42.03 -22.84 2.23
CA GLU A 130 42.41 -23.78 1.17
C GLU A 130 43.93 -23.88 1.01
N ASN A 131 44.65 -22.75 1.09
CA ASN A 131 46.11 -22.72 1.12
C ASN A 131 46.68 -23.51 2.32
N LEU A 132 46.03 -23.44 3.49
CA LEU A 132 46.41 -24.22 4.67
C LEU A 132 46.11 -25.71 4.51
N LYS A 133 44.96 -26.10 3.92
CA LYS A 133 44.69 -27.51 3.59
C LYS A 133 45.75 -28.08 2.65
N ASN A 134 46.13 -27.34 1.60
CA ASN A 134 47.15 -27.78 0.64
C ASN A 134 48.53 -27.96 1.31
N LYS A 135 48.91 -27.05 2.21
CA LYS A 135 50.12 -27.19 3.03
C LYS A 135 50.03 -28.40 3.96
N LEU A 136 48.90 -28.60 4.64
CA LEU A 136 48.68 -29.75 5.52
C LEU A 136 48.76 -31.07 4.75
N ALA A 137 48.10 -31.18 3.59
CA ALA A 137 48.18 -32.37 2.74
C ALA A 137 49.62 -32.66 2.29
N THR A 138 50.40 -31.63 1.95
CA THR A 138 51.82 -31.76 1.61
C THR A 138 52.66 -32.28 2.78
N VAL A 139 52.41 -31.77 4.00
CA VAL A 139 53.08 -32.25 5.21
C VAL A 139 52.65 -33.68 5.55
N SER A 140 51.36 -34.00 5.48
CA SER A 140 50.83 -35.35 5.72
C SER A 140 51.41 -36.39 4.76
N ALA A 141 51.50 -36.06 3.46
CA ALA A 141 52.15 -36.92 2.48
C ALA A 141 53.64 -37.14 2.81
N ARG A 142 54.36 -36.08 3.25
CA ARG A 142 55.75 -36.20 3.68
C ARG A 142 55.91 -37.05 4.95
N CYS A 143 55.00 -36.93 5.91
CA CYS A 143 54.97 -37.79 7.10
C CYS A 143 54.74 -39.26 6.71
N GLN A 144 53.78 -39.55 5.84
CA GLN A 144 53.53 -40.91 5.33
C GLN A 144 54.75 -41.50 4.59
N THR A 145 55.48 -40.68 3.82
CA THR A 145 56.75 -41.11 3.19
C THR A 145 57.82 -41.43 4.23
N LEU A 146 57.92 -40.64 5.31
CA LEU A 146 58.85 -40.92 6.40
C LEU A 146 58.44 -42.17 7.20
N GLU A 147 57.17 -42.33 7.53
CA GLU A 147 56.61 -43.52 8.19
C GLU A 147 56.81 -44.80 7.37
N THR A 148 56.58 -44.76 6.05
CA THR A 148 56.84 -45.91 5.17
C THR A 148 58.34 -46.21 5.01
N SER A 149 59.21 -45.19 5.03
CA SER A 149 60.66 -45.40 5.07
C SER A 149 61.14 -45.99 6.41
N ALA A 150 60.49 -45.64 7.52
CA ALA A 150 60.82 -46.13 8.86
C ALA A 150 60.26 -47.54 9.12
N SER A 151 59.02 -47.82 8.71
CA SER A 151 58.38 -49.14 8.84
C SER A 151 58.92 -50.19 7.87
N GLY A 152 59.67 -49.78 6.83
CA GLY A 152 60.50 -50.67 6.02
C GLY A 152 61.74 -51.20 6.74
N GLN A 153 62.13 -50.63 7.87
CA GLN A 153 63.13 -51.20 8.76
C GLN A 153 62.41 -51.98 9.88
N ALA A 154 62.42 -53.30 9.75
CA ALA A 154 62.22 -54.18 10.91
C ALA A 154 63.16 -53.75 12.04
N PRO A 155 62.81 -53.94 13.33
CA PRO A 155 63.74 -53.67 14.43
C PRO A 155 65.06 -54.37 14.09
N PRO A 156 66.21 -53.66 14.12
CA PRO A 156 67.44 -54.21 13.58
C PRO A 156 67.69 -55.56 14.25
N ALA A 157 68.02 -56.59 13.46
CA ALA A 157 68.09 -57.96 13.97
C ALA A 157 69.03 -58.06 15.20
N ASP A 158 70.04 -57.18 15.23
CA ASP A 158 70.95 -56.93 16.34
C ASP A 158 70.24 -56.57 17.66
N LEU A 159 69.16 -55.79 17.65
CA LEU A 159 68.42 -55.40 18.85
C LEU A 159 67.65 -56.58 19.46
N ALA A 160 67.07 -57.44 18.61
CA ALA A 160 66.42 -58.67 19.04
C ALA A 160 67.46 -59.68 19.55
N LEU A 161 68.58 -59.82 18.83
CA LEU A 161 69.73 -60.65 19.24
C LEU A 161 70.29 -60.19 20.61
N VAL A 162 70.45 -58.89 20.83
CA VAL A 162 70.92 -58.32 22.10
C VAL A 162 69.89 -58.52 23.22
N GLN A 163 68.58 -58.42 22.94
CA GLN A 163 67.57 -58.77 23.94
C GLN A 163 67.63 -60.23 24.37
N ASP A 164 67.83 -61.17 23.43
CA ASP A 164 67.92 -62.59 23.76
C ASP A 164 69.24 -62.92 24.46
N GLN A 165 70.36 -62.34 24.03
CA GLN A 165 71.65 -62.43 24.76
C GLN A 165 71.56 -61.89 26.19
N LEU A 166 70.78 -60.82 26.42
CA LEU A 166 70.56 -60.26 27.75
C LEU A 166 69.73 -61.20 28.64
N LYS A 167 68.69 -61.85 28.09
CA LYS A 167 67.91 -62.88 28.83
C LYS A 167 68.81 -64.05 29.22
N ASP A 168 69.58 -64.57 28.27
CA ASP A 168 70.57 -65.65 28.47
C ASP A 168 71.58 -65.31 29.58
N ALA A 169 72.09 -64.07 29.59
CA ALA A 169 73.03 -63.58 30.59
C ALA A 169 72.37 -63.45 31.98
N LEU A 170 71.12 -63.00 32.05
CA LEU A 170 70.35 -62.90 33.30
C LEU A 170 70.06 -64.29 33.89
N GLU A 171 69.65 -65.26 33.06
CA GLU A 171 69.40 -66.63 33.51
C GLU A 171 70.68 -67.29 34.03
N LYS A 172 71.81 -67.14 33.31
CA LYS A 172 73.12 -67.64 33.76
C LYS A 172 73.57 -66.97 35.06
N ASN A 173 73.37 -65.66 35.23
CA ASN A 173 73.65 -64.97 36.50
C ASN A 173 72.80 -65.50 37.66
N GLN A 174 71.53 -65.84 37.41
CA GLN A 174 70.68 -66.44 38.44
C GLN A 174 71.15 -67.85 38.83
N GLN A 175 71.60 -68.66 37.85
CA GLN A 175 72.21 -69.97 38.11
C GLN A 175 73.51 -69.85 38.93
N TRP A 176 74.38 -68.90 38.61
CA TRP A 176 75.59 -68.61 39.38
C TRP A 176 75.28 -68.18 40.82
N LEU A 177 74.27 -67.33 41.03
CA LEU A 177 73.85 -66.91 42.36
C LEU A 177 73.39 -68.11 43.22
N CYS A 178 72.60 -69.02 42.63
CA CYS A 178 72.19 -70.25 43.32
C CYS A 178 73.38 -71.18 43.63
N TYR A 179 74.35 -71.30 42.72
CA TYR A 179 75.57 -72.07 42.96
C TYR A 179 76.40 -71.48 44.11
N ASP A 180 76.60 -70.16 44.13
CA ASP A 180 77.37 -69.52 45.20
C ASP A 180 76.68 -69.60 46.56
N GLN A 181 75.35 -69.47 46.63
CA GLN A 181 74.58 -69.72 47.86
C GLN A 181 74.75 -71.17 48.38
N GLN A 182 74.75 -72.16 47.49
CA GLN A 182 75.03 -73.56 47.87
C GLN A 182 76.48 -73.73 48.35
N ARG A 183 77.44 -73.09 47.68
CA ARG A 183 78.87 -73.11 48.05
C ARG A 183 79.09 -72.49 49.43
N GLU A 184 78.44 -71.35 49.70
CA GLU A 184 78.49 -70.67 51.00
C GLU A 184 77.85 -71.52 52.10
N ALA A 185 76.66 -72.08 51.88
CA ALA A 185 76.02 -72.98 52.85
C ALA A 185 76.89 -74.21 53.16
N TYR A 186 77.55 -74.78 52.14
CA TYR A 186 78.47 -75.90 52.32
C TYR A 186 79.70 -75.48 53.16
N VAL A 187 80.33 -74.35 52.86
CA VAL A 187 81.47 -73.82 53.63
C VAL A 187 81.06 -73.50 55.07
N GLN A 188 79.90 -72.88 55.29
CA GLN A 188 79.36 -72.64 56.63
C GLN A 188 79.16 -73.94 57.41
N SER A 189 78.68 -75.02 56.77
CA SER A 189 78.54 -76.34 57.41
C SER A 189 79.89 -76.96 57.78
N LEU A 190 80.93 -76.78 56.95
CA LEU A 190 82.30 -77.21 57.26
C LEU A 190 82.90 -76.42 58.42
N VAL A 191 82.70 -75.09 58.46
CA VAL A 191 83.17 -74.24 59.55
C VAL A 191 82.49 -74.61 60.87
N ALA A 192 81.17 -74.79 60.87
CA ALA A 192 80.43 -75.24 62.05
C ALA A 192 80.97 -76.58 62.59
N ARG A 193 81.15 -77.56 61.70
CA ARG A 193 81.75 -78.86 62.04
C ARG A 193 83.20 -78.75 62.54
N SER A 194 83.99 -77.83 62.01
CA SER A 194 85.35 -77.56 62.49
C SER A 194 85.34 -77.04 63.93
N VAL A 195 84.43 -76.09 64.23
CA VAL A 195 84.27 -75.55 65.59
C VAL A 195 83.77 -76.61 66.58
N GLU A 196 82.84 -77.48 66.17
CA GLU A 196 82.42 -78.63 67.00
C GLU A 196 83.58 -79.57 67.32
N LEU A 197 84.41 -79.91 66.32
CA LEU A 197 85.59 -80.75 66.49
C LEU A 197 86.69 -80.06 67.33
N GLU A 198 86.86 -78.75 67.20
CA GLU A 198 87.76 -77.96 68.04
C GLU A 198 87.28 -77.92 69.50
N GLN A 199 85.97 -77.84 69.73
CA GLN A 199 85.39 -77.89 71.07
C GLN A 199 85.53 -79.28 71.71
N GLN A 200 85.37 -80.35 70.92
CA GLN A 200 85.69 -81.72 71.35
C GLN A 200 87.20 -81.89 71.66
N LEU A 201 88.08 -81.28 70.84
CA LEU A 201 89.52 -81.24 71.10
C LEU A 201 89.88 -80.42 72.34
N ALA A 202 89.17 -79.33 72.63
CA ALA A 202 89.37 -78.54 73.84
C ALA A 202 89.00 -79.36 75.11
N GLN A 203 87.89 -80.10 75.06
CA GLN A 203 87.49 -81.04 76.11
C GLN A 203 88.50 -82.19 76.26
N ALA A 204 89.03 -82.73 75.15
CA ALA A 204 90.08 -83.75 75.18
C ALA A 204 91.43 -83.23 75.74
N LYS A 205 91.77 -81.96 75.45
CA LYS A 205 92.98 -81.28 75.94
C LYS A 205 92.93 -80.95 77.44
N GLN A 206 91.77 -80.97 78.07
CA GLN A 206 91.65 -80.82 79.53
C GLN A 206 92.07 -82.11 80.29
N ASN A 207 92.33 -83.22 79.59
CA ASN A 207 92.57 -84.55 80.15
C ASN A 207 93.94 -85.19 79.79
N LYS A 208 94.98 -84.43 79.43
CA LYS A 208 96.34 -85.00 79.27
C LYS A 208 97.49 -84.03 79.51
N ALA A 209 98.56 -84.57 80.10
CA ALA A 209 99.64 -83.81 80.74
C ALA A 209 100.99 -83.86 79.97
N GLU A 210 101.88 -82.95 80.37
CA GLU A 210 103.35 -83.08 80.53
C GLU A 210 104.34 -83.17 79.34
N SER A 211 105.42 -82.38 79.51
CA SER A 211 106.77 -82.43 78.88
C SER A 211 106.93 -82.03 77.39
N GLY A 212 108.01 -81.37 76.95
CA GLY A 212 109.13 -80.71 77.67
C GLY A 212 110.33 -80.35 76.75
N SER A 213 111.18 -79.38 77.15
CA SER A 213 112.55 -79.05 76.61
C SER A 213 112.72 -78.68 75.11
N GLU A 214 113.76 -77.99 74.62
CA GLU A 214 114.85 -77.11 75.14
C GLU A 214 115.57 -76.47 73.91
N GLY A 215 116.51 -75.52 74.09
CA GLY A 215 117.69 -75.42 73.20
C GLY A 215 117.96 -74.10 72.46
N SER A 216 119.06 -73.45 72.85
CA SER A 216 119.53 -72.10 72.47
C SER A 216 120.20 -71.92 71.08
N GLU A 217 120.23 -70.65 70.63
CA GLU A 217 121.31 -69.90 69.93
C GLU A 217 122.14 -70.48 68.75
N LYS A 218 122.16 -69.73 67.62
CA LYS A 218 123.32 -69.61 66.69
C LYS A 218 123.41 -68.24 65.99
N GLU A 219 124.03 -67.25 66.65
CA GLU A 219 124.11 -65.84 66.20
C GLU A 219 125.13 -65.57 65.05
N SER A 220 125.13 -66.42 64.01
CA SER A 220 125.92 -66.24 62.78
C SER A 220 125.09 -66.56 61.54
N ASP A 221 124.45 -67.74 61.52
CA ASP A 221 123.43 -68.09 60.50
C ASP A 221 122.19 -67.19 60.62
N LEU A 222 121.91 -66.68 61.82
CA LEU A 222 120.88 -65.65 62.05
C LEU A 222 121.09 -64.42 61.17
N LYS A 223 122.33 -63.93 60.97
CA LYS A 223 122.56 -62.72 60.18
C LYS A 223 122.21 -62.91 58.70
N SER A 224 122.64 -64.01 58.09
CA SER A 224 122.25 -64.37 56.72
C SER A 224 120.74 -64.64 56.60
N SER A 225 120.13 -65.34 57.56
CA SER A 225 118.68 -65.58 57.59
C SER A 225 117.87 -64.28 57.76
N TYR A 226 118.35 -63.34 58.58
CA TYR A 226 117.75 -62.01 58.73
C TYR A 226 117.98 -61.14 57.51
N GLU A 227 119.15 -61.15 56.87
CA GLU A 227 119.41 -60.45 55.61
C GLU A 227 118.52 -60.97 54.47
N GLN A 228 118.31 -62.29 54.38
CA GLN A 228 117.37 -62.88 53.44
C GLN A 228 115.92 -62.45 53.74
N LYS A 229 115.49 -62.52 55.01
CA LYS A 229 114.16 -62.03 55.43
C LYS A 229 113.99 -60.53 55.21
N LEU A 230 115.01 -59.71 55.43
CA LEU A 230 115.01 -58.27 55.18
C LEU A 230 114.91 -57.98 53.67
N SER A 231 115.64 -58.73 52.83
CA SER A 231 115.53 -58.63 51.37
C SER A 231 114.13 -59.02 50.87
N GLU A 232 113.53 -60.06 51.45
CA GLU A 232 112.18 -60.53 51.11
C GLU A 232 111.10 -59.57 51.61
N LEU A 233 111.21 -59.04 52.83
CA LEU A 233 110.38 -57.95 53.34
C LEU A 233 110.51 -56.68 52.49
N GLN A 234 111.71 -56.34 52.04
CA GLN A 234 111.95 -55.19 51.16
C GLN A 234 111.30 -55.40 49.77
N LYS A 235 111.41 -56.59 49.19
CA LYS A 235 110.71 -56.96 47.93
C LYS A 235 109.18 -56.96 48.10
N ASN A 236 108.67 -57.46 49.22
CA ASN A 236 107.24 -57.46 49.52
C ASN A 236 106.72 -56.03 49.76
N LEU A 237 107.47 -55.18 50.45
CA LEU A 237 107.17 -53.75 50.61
C LEU A 237 107.20 -53.01 49.27
N GLN A 238 108.16 -53.35 48.39
CA GLN A 238 108.23 -52.80 47.04
C GLN A 238 107.01 -53.22 46.20
N ARG A 239 106.62 -54.50 46.23
CA ARG A 239 105.42 -55.01 45.57
C ARG A 239 104.16 -54.33 46.09
N GLN A 240 104.01 -54.18 47.42
CA GLN A 240 102.87 -53.47 48.00
C GLN A 240 102.83 -51.98 47.63
N ARG A 241 103.98 -51.32 47.48
CA ARG A 241 104.03 -49.94 46.94
C ARG A 241 103.56 -49.89 45.49
N GLU A 242 104.00 -50.82 44.65
CA GLU A 242 103.58 -50.92 43.24
C GLU A 242 102.09 -51.27 43.11
N GLU A 243 101.56 -52.14 43.96
CA GLU A 243 100.12 -52.45 44.08
C GLU A 243 99.32 -51.24 44.56
N THR A 244 99.81 -50.51 45.57
CA THR A 244 99.15 -49.28 46.08
C THR A 244 99.08 -48.20 44.99
N ILE A 245 100.17 -48.00 44.24
CA ILE A 245 100.21 -47.05 43.11
C ILE A 245 99.22 -47.48 42.01
N ARG A 246 99.16 -48.78 41.68
CA ARG A 246 98.21 -49.30 40.69
C ARG A 246 96.76 -49.06 41.11
N VAL A 247 96.41 -49.39 42.35
CA VAL A 247 95.06 -49.18 42.90
C VAL A 247 94.71 -47.70 42.97
N GLN A 248 95.66 -46.81 43.31
CA GLN A 248 95.43 -45.35 43.25
C GLN A 248 95.16 -44.86 41.83
N LEU A 249 95.90 -45.35 40.83
CA LEU A 249 95.65 -45.00 39.42
C LEU A 249 94.29 -45.51 38.95
N GLU A 250 93.94 -46.76 39.27
CA GLU A 250 92.63 -47.35 38.94
C GLU A 250 91.47 -46.61 39.63
N LEU A 251 91.63 -46.23 40.90
CA LEU A 251 90.66 -45.42 41.64
C LEU A 251 90.48 -44.05 40.99
N SER A 252 91.57 -43.31 40.71
CA SER A 252 91.49 -41.99 40.08
C SER A 252 90.86 -42.03 38.68
N ALA A 253 91.14 -43.08 37.90
CA ALA A 253 90.51 -43.31 36.60
C ALA A 253 89.03 -43.69 36.71
N GLN A 254 88.62 -44.28 37.83
CA GLN A 254 87.21 -44.58 38.11
C GLN A 254 86.46 -43.32 38.59
N GLU A 255 87.07 -42.50 39.45
CA GLU A 255 86.55 -41.19 39.87
C GLU A 255 86.35 -40.24 38.66
N GLU A 256 87.28 -40.22 37.71
CA GLU A 256 87.13 -39.43 36.48
C GLU A 256 85.94 -39.93 35.61
N LYS A 257 85.72 -41.26 35.56
CA LYS A 257 84.58 -41.85 34.84
C LYS A 257 83.25 -41.54 35.53
N THR A 258 83.18 -41.62 36.87
CA THR A 258 81.94 -41.29 37.60
C THR A 258 81.59 -39.82 37.45
N LEU A 259 82.56 -38.90 37.55
CA LEU A 259 82.35 -37.47 37.31
C LEU A 259 81.83 -37.18 35.89
N LYS A 260 82.35 -37.87 34.87
CA LYS A 260 81.84 -37.77 33.48
C LYS A 260 80.41 -38.29 33.34
N ALA A 261 80.09 -39.42 33.98
CA ALA A 261 78.74 -39.98 33.96
C ALA A 261 77.72 -39.08 34.70
N GLU A 262 78.12 -38.49 35.83
CA GLU A 262 77.30 -37.53 36.58
C GLU A 262 77.03 -36.25 35.77
N ALA A 263 78.05 -35.70 35.10
CA ALA A 263 77.90 -34.53 34.24
C ALA A 263 76.95 -34.79 33.05
N GLU A 264 77.04 -35.97 32.42
CA GLU A 264 76.15 -36.36 31.33
C GLU A 264 74.70 -36.61 31.83
N LEU A 265 74.54 -37.26 32.99
CA LEU A 265 73.23 -37.42 33.63
C LEU A 265 72.59 -36.05 33.96
N GLN A 266 73.39 -35.10 34.44
CA GLN A 266 72.91 -33.75 34.73
C GLN A 266 72.49 -33.02 33.46
N ARG A 267 73.25 -33.15 32.36
CA ARG A 267 72.88 -32.63 31.04
C ARG A 267 71.57 -33.23 30.52
N GLN A 268 71.36 -34.53 30.69
CA GLN A 268 70.12 -35.20 30.31
C GLN A 268 68.92 -34.73 31.14
N ARG A 269 69.10 -34.50 32.46
CA ARG A 269 68.07 -33.91 33.33
C ARG A 269 67.69 -32.49 32.89
N GLU A 270 68.66 -31.65 32.53
CA GLU A 270 68.38 -30.31 31.99
C GLU A 270 67.63 -30.36 30.65
N GLN A 271 67.93 -31.33 29.79
CA GLN A 271 67.20 -31.52 28.53
C GLN A 271 65.76 -32.00 28.79
N ALA A 272 65.56 -32.94 29.72
CA ALA A 272 64.23 -33.40 30.12
C ALA A 272 63.38 -32.25 30.69
N ALA A 273 63.95 -31.46 31.61
CA ALA A 273 63.25 -30.32 32.21
C ALA A 273 62.82 -29.26 31.17
N ARG A 274 63.66 -28.99 30.16
CA ARG A 274 63.30 -28.10 29.03
C ARG A 274 62.17 -28.69 28.19
N ALA A 275 62.21 -29.99 27.90
CA ALA A 275 61.16 -30.67 27.14
C ALA A 275 59.82 -30.70 27.91
N GLU A 276 59.84 -30.85 29.24
CA GLU A 276 58.67 -30.73 30.10
C GLU A 276 58.08 -29.31 30.09
N GLU A 277 58.92 -28.27 30.17
CA GLU A 277 58.48 -26.88 30.07
C GLU A 277 57.87 -26.56 28.70
N GLU A 278 58.51 -27.01 27.61
CA GLU A 278 57.97 -26.89 26.25
C GLU A 278 56.63 -27.62 26.10
N ALA A 279 56.47 -28.81 26.66
CA ALA A 279 55.22 -29.56 26.66
C ALA A 279 54.10 -28.81 27.40
N LEU A 280 54.39 -28.24 28.58
CA LEU A 280 53.42 -27.41 29.33
C LEU A 280 53.03 -26.14 28.57
N VAL A 281 53.97 -25.49 27.87
CA VAL A 281 53.69 -24.33 27.01
C VAL A 281 52.83 -24.71 25.81
N LEU A 282 53.07 -25.88 25.20
CA LEU A 282 52.23 -26.39 24.11
C LEU A 282 50.84 -26.78 24.58
N GLN A 283 50.71 -27.39 25.77
CA GLN A 283 49.43 -27.71 26.39
C GLN A 283 48.58 -26.44 26.61
N ARG A 284 49.14 -25.40 27.23
CA ARG A 284 48.43 -24.12 27.43
C ARG A 284 47.96 -23.52 26.10
N LYS A 285 48.82 -23.50 25.08
CA LYS A 285 48.46 -23.04 23.72
C LYS A 285 47.35 -23.86 23.07
N TYR A 286 47.22 -25.14 23.41
CA TYR A 286 46.13 -25.99 22.94
C TYR A 286 44.82 -25.68 23.70
N GLU A 287 44.90 -25.52 25.01
CA GLU A 287 43.76 -25.14 25.87
C GLU A 287 43.20 -23.75 25.49
N ASP A 288 44.06 -22.76 25.29
CA ASP A 288 43.72 -21.41 24.80
C ASP A 288 42.95 -21.49 23.47
N LYS A 289 43.48 -22.23 22.49
CA LYS A 289 42.82 -22.45 21.19
C LYS A 289 41.48 -23.17 21.33
N CYS A 290 41.37 -24.16 22.22
CA CYS A 290 40.09 -24.82 22.50
C CYS A 290 39.07 -23.81 23.06
N GLY A 291 39.51 -22.88 23.91
CA GLY A 291 38.72 -21.76 24.41
C GLY A 291 38.26 -20.81 23.29
N GLU A 292 39.18 -20.41 22.39
CA GLU A 292 38.89 -19.54 21.23
C GLU A 292 37.89 -20.17 20.25
N TRP A 293 38.05 -21.46 19.94
CA TRP A 293 37.12 -22.23 19.12
C TRP A 293 35.74 -22.31 19.79
N SER A 294 35.68 -22.65 21.07
CA SER A 294 34.43 -22.76 21.84
C SER A 294 33.71 -21.40 21.98
N ALA A 295 34.45 -20.31 22.12
CA ALA A 295 33.89 -18.96 22.13
C ALA A 295 33.36 -18.53 20.75
N SER A 296 34.04 -18.94 19.69
CA SER A 296 33.63 -18.65 18.31
C SER A 296 32.40 -19.46 17.90
N GLN A 297 32.33 -20.74 18.30
CA GLN A 297 31.14 -21.58 18.14
C GLN A 297 29.92 -20.95 18.84
N ARG A 298 30.05 -20.55 20.12
CA ARG A 298 28.94 -19.89 20.85
C ARG A 298 28.44 -18.62 20.16
N ARG A 299 29.35 -17.79 19.60
CA ARG A 299 28.98 -16.60 18.81
C ARG A 299 28.26 -16.94 17.51
N CYS A 300 28.58 -18.07 16.87
CA CYS A 300 27.85 -18.56 15.69
C CYS A 300 26.46 -19.09 16.05
N GLU A 301 26.32 -19.80 17.16
CA GLU A 301 25.03 -20.27 17.69
C GLU A 301 24.12 -19.10 18.08
N GLU A 302 24.67 -18.10 18.78
CA GLU A 302 23.97 -16.87 19.18
C GLU A 302 23.45 -16.10 17.96
N LYS A 303 24.30 -15.80 16.97
CA LYS A 303 23.89 -15.18 15.69
C LYS A 303 22.85 -15.99 14.93
N SER A 304 22.87 -17.32 15.07
CA SER A 304 21.86 -18.20 14.45
C SER A 304 20.50 -18.07 15.14
N ARG A 305 20.47 -17.91 16.47
CA ARG A 305 19.25 -17.59 17.24
C ARG A 305 18.72 -16.20 16.90
N GLU A 306 19.57 -15.17 16.92
CA GLU A 306 19.21 -13.80 16.52
C GLU A 306 18.57 -13.76 15.12
N LEU A 307 19.17 -14.47 14.15
CA LEU A 307 18.64 -14.58 12.79
C LEU A 307 17.27 -15.28 12.75
N GLN A 308 17.05 -16.30 13.60
CA GLN A 308 15.77 -17.00 13.68
C GLN A 308 14.69 -16.14 14.34
N GLU A 309 15.02 -15.41 15.40
CA GLU A 309 14.14 -14.44 16.05
C GLU A 309 13.76 -13.29 15.09
N ALA A 310 14.72 -12.71 14.38
CA ALA A 310 14.47 -11.68 13.38
C ALA A 310 13.58 -12.20 12.22
N ARG A 311 13.75 -13.46 11.80
CA ARG A 311 12.86 -14.11 10.81
C ARG A 311 11.44 -14.27 11.35
N MET A 312 11.27 -14.68 12.60
CA MET A 312 9.96 -14.79 13.25
C MET A 312 9.28 -13.43 13.38
N GLN A 313 10.01 -12.39 13.81
CA GLN A 313 9.50 -11.01 13.90
C GLN A 313 9.05 -10.50 12.53
N LEU A 314 9.88 -10.64 11.50
CA LEU A 314 9.52 -10.24 10.13
C LEU A 314 8.32 -11.02 9.59
N GLN A 315 8.18 -12.30 9.92
CA GLN A 315 7.01 -13.10 9.53
C GLN A 315 5.74 -12.65 10.26
N ALA A 316 5.83 -12.32 11.55
CA ALA A 316 4.74 -11.77 12.36
C ALA A 316 4.31 -10.38 11.86
N GLU A 317 5.26 -9.49 11.58
CA GLU A 317 5.00 -8.16 11.02
C GLU A 317 4.34 -8.26 9.63
N ARG A 318 4.87 -9.11 8.74
CA ARG A 318 4.25 -9.40 7.43
C ARG A 318 2.84 -9.98 7.57
N ALA A 319 2.56 -10.75 8.62
CA ALA A 319 1.22 -11.23 8.91
C ALA A 319 0.33 -10.09 9.41
N GLY A 320 0.78 -9.28 10.38
CA GLY A 320 0.06 -8.11 10.88
C GLY A 320 -0.30 -7.13 9.76
N ASN A 321 0.65 -6.78 8.90
CA ASN A 321 0.45 -5.89 7.76
C ASN A 321 -0.58 -6.44 6.76
N ARG A 322 -0.65 -7.78 6.55
CA ARG A 322 -1.70 -8.39 5.72
C ARG A 322 -3.10 -8.26 6.35
N HIS A 323 -3.22 -8.43 7.67
CA HIS A 323 -4.49 -8.25 8.38
C HIS A 323 -4.92 -6.78 8.38
N ALA A 324 -4.02 -5.84 8.69
CA ALA A 324 -4.30 -4.40 8.64
C ALA A 324 -4.82 -3.95 7.26
N VAL A 325 -4.14 -4.35 6.17
CA VAL A 325 -4.58 -4.03 4.79
C VAL A 325 -5.91 -4.71 4.45
N HIS A 326 -6.19 -5.91 4.97
CA HIS A 326 -7.48 -6.57 4.79
C HIS A 326 -8.60 -5.80 5.50
N ASP A 327 -8.37 -5.37 6.74
CA ASP A 327 -9.37 -4.67 7.55
C ASP A 327 -9.62 -3.24 7.05
N GLU A 328 -8.58 -2.53 6.60
CA GLU A 328 -8.73 -1.25 5.89
C GLU A 328 -9.59 -1.40 4.61
N ARG A 329 -9.35 -2.45 3.81
CA ARG A 329 -10.17 -2.75 2.63
C ARG A 329 -11.61 -3.04 3.00
N LYS A 330 -11.85 -3.79 4.09
CA LYS A 330 -13.19 -4.09 4.60
C LYS A 330 -13.92 -2.82 5.04
N VAL A 331 -13.29 -2.00 5.88
CA VAL A 331 -13.86 -0.72 6.36
C VAL A 331 -14.10 0.26 5.21
N SER A 332 -13.22 0.28 4.20
CA SER A 332 -13.39 1.06 2.97
C SER A 332 -14.58 0.58 2.14
N SER A 333 -14.73 -0.75 1.94
CA SER A 333 -15.90 -1.33 1.26
C SER A 333 -17.19 -0.98 1.99
N GLU A 334 -17.26 -1.21 3.31
CA GLU A 334 -18.44 -0.87 4.11
C GLU A 334 -18.78 0.63 4.04
N ARG A 335 -17.78 1.52 3.94
CA ARG A 335 -18.01 2.96 3.74
C ARG A 335 -18.54 3.25 2.33
N ALA A 336 -18.00 2.62 1.31
CA ALA A 336 -18.50 2.75 -0.06
C ALA A 336 -19.94 2.24 -0.19
N ASP A 337 -20.27 1.12 0.44
CA ASP A 337 -21.61 0.52 0.41
C ASP A 337 -22.63 1.36 1.20
N ARG A 338 -22.24 1.97 2.32
CA ARG A 338 -23.04 3.01 3.00
C ARG A 338 -23.34 4.20 2.07
N MET A 339 -22.33 4.74 1.40
CA MET A 339 -22.54 5.87 0.47
C MET A 339 -23.40 5.50 -0.75
N LYS A 340 -23.31 4.27 -1.27
CA LYS A 340 -24.23 3.78 -2.32
C LYS A 340 -25.68 3.78 -1.82
N ALA A 341 -25.94 3.20 -0.64
CA ALA A 341 -27.28 3.17 -0.07
C ALA A 341 -27.86 4.58 0.20
N GLU A 342 -27.03 5.54 0.62
CA GLU A 342 -27.42 6.95 0.75
C GLU A 342 -27.77 7.60 -0.60
N LEU A 343 -26.96 7.33 -1.64
CA LEU A 343 -27.24 7.82 -3.01
C LEU A 343 -28.53 7.21 -3.57
N ASP A 344 -28.76 5.91 -3.39
CA ASP A 344 -29.99 5.24 -3.83
C ASP A 344 -31.22 5.80 -3.09
N SER A 345 -31.11 6.03 -1.78
CA SER A 345 -32.15 6.70 -0.97
C SER A 345 -32.43 8.16 -1.42
N LEU A 346 -31.41 8.88 -1.86
CA LEU A 346 -31.56 10.23 -2.42
C LEU A 346 -32.19 10.20 -3.81
N ASN A 347 -31.82 9.24 -4.66
CA ASN A 347 -32.40 9.05 -6.00
C ASN A 347 -33.90 8.72 -5.92
N VAL A 348 -34.32 7.81 -5.02
CA VAL A 348 -35.75 7.51 -4.82
C VAL A 348 -36.53 8.75 -4.43
N ARG A 349 -36.04 9.55 -3.48
CA ARG A 349 -36.68 10.82 -3.07
C ARG A 349 -36.71 11.85 -4.21
N LEU A 350 -35.67 11.91 -5.04
CA LEU A 350 -35.64 12.79 -6.21
C LEU A 350 -36.70 12.40 -7.24
N GLU A 351 -36.88 11.09 -7.50
CA GLU A 351 -37.93 10.62 -8.41
C GLU A 351 -39.34 10.83 -7.84
N GLU A 352 -39.54 10.69 -6.53
CA GLU A 352 -40.80 11.07 -5.88
C GLU A 352 -41.12 12.56 -6.07
N GLU A 353 -40.16 13.45 -5.85
CA GLU A 353 -40.34 14.90 -6.06
C GLU A 353 -40.53 15.26 -7.54
N ARG A 354 -39.86 14.57 -8.47
CA ARG A 354 -40.13 14.67 -9.92
C ARG A 354 -41.56 14.27 -10.25
N ARG A 355 -42.05 13.16 -9.68
CA ARG A 355 -43.42 12.69 -9.87
C ARG A 355 -44.46 13.67 -9.32
N ARG A 356 -44.27 14.17 -8.09
CA ARG A 356 -45.09 15.22 -7.47
C ARG A 356 -45.11 16.50 -8.31
N SER A 357 -43.94 16.90 -8.84
CA SER A 357 -43.82 18.07 -9.73
C SER A 357 -44.60 17.89 -11.04
N ALA A 358 -44.55 16.70 -11.64
CA ALA A 358 -45.32 16.37 -12.84
C ALA A 358 -46.84 16.34 -12.58
N GLU A 359 -47.28 15.79 -11.44
CA GLU A 359 -48.68 15.81 -11.00
C GLU A 359 -49.19 17.25 -10.81
N LEU A 360 -48.41 18.13 -10.17
CA LEU A 360 -48.75 19.54 -10.00
C LEU A 360 -48.80 20.29 -11.34
N LEU A 361 -47.88 20.02 -12.28
CA LEU A 361 -47.92 20.60 -13.63
C LEU A 361 -49.17 20.20 -14.41
N LEU A 362 -49.64 18.95 -14.27
CA LEU A 362 -50.90 18.50 -14.85
C LEU A 362 -52.10 19.25 -14.24
N GLN A 363 -52.13 19.42 -12.91
CA GLN A 363 -53.19 20.19 -12.24
C GLN A 363 -53.21 21.66 -12.70
N LEU A 364 -52.05 22.31 -12.78
CA LEU A 364 -51.94 23.69 -13.29
C LEU A 364 -52.42 23.79 -14.75
N ASN A 365 -52.14 22.80 -15.60
CA ASN A 365 -52.62 22.79 -16.98
C ASN A 365 -54.15 22.65 -17.07
N VAL A 366 -54.77 21.85 -16.21
CA VAL A 366 -56.24 21.72 -16.12
C VAL A 366 -56.86 23.03 -15.65
N LEU A 367 -56.33 23.66 -14.60
CA LEU A 367 -56.81 24.95 -14.09
C LEU A 367 -56.67 26.09 -15.11
N GLN A 368 -55.56 26.10 -15.87
CA GLN A 368 -55.36 27.05 -16.96
C GLN A 368 -56.41 26.87 -18.07
N LYS A 369 -56.72 25.62 -18.45
CA LYS A 369 -57.76 25.32 -19.45
C LYS A 369 -59.16 25.69 -18.96
N SER A 370 -59.52 25.38 -17.71
CA SER A 370 -60.83 25.76 -17.16
C SER A 370 -60.99 27.28 -17.06
N LEU A 371 -59.92 28.00 -16.71
CA LEU A 371 -59.92 29.47 -16.70
C LEU A 371 -60.10 30.05 -18.11
N LEU A 372 -59.46 29.47 -19.13
CA LEU A 372 -59.68 29.89 -20.52
C LEU A 372 -61.13 29.65 -20.96
N HIS A 373 -61.71 28.50 -20.62
CA HIS A 373 -63.10 28.18 -20.94
C HIS A 373 -64.07 29.13 -20.23
N GLN A 374 -63.88 29.39 -18.93
CA GLN A 374 -64.69 30.35 -18.17
C GLN A 374 -64.63 31.76 -18.78
N ASN A 375 -63.46 32.20 -19.28
CA ASN A 375 -63.33 33.47 -19.99
C ASN A 375 -64.05 33.49 -21.35
N GLU A 376 -64.20 32.34 -22.03
CA GLU A 376 -65.01 32.23 -23.25
C GLU A 376 -66.50 32.22 -22.94
N GLU A 377 -66.93 31.54 -21.89
CA GLU A 377 -68.32 31.56 -21.40
C GLU A 377 -68.74 32.97 -20.97
N GLN A 378 -67.90 33.68 -20.21
CA GLN A 378 -68.15 35.08 -19.84
C GLN A 378 -68.30 35.99 -21.08
N ARG A 379 -67.47 35.79 -22.12
CA ARG A 379 -67.60 36.51 -23.40
C ARG A 379 -68.92 36.19 -24.11
N ARG A 380 -69.39 34.94 -24.08
CA ARG A 380 -70.69 34.53 -24.65
C ARG A 380 -71.86 35.12 -23.87
N ILE A 381 -71.80 35.10 -22.52
CA ILE A 381 -72.83 35.69 -21.65
C ILE A 381 -72.93 37.19 -21.92
N ALA A 382 -71.82 37.93 -21.93
CA ALA A 382 -71.81 39.36 -22.21
C ALA A 382 -72.37 39.70 -23.62
N ALA A 383 -72.12 38.86 -24.62
CA ALA A 383 -72.70 39.04 -25.96
C ALA A 383 -74.22 38.78 -25.97
N LEU A 384 -74.71 37.77 -25.24
CA LEU A 384 -76.14 37.51 -25.09
C LEU A 384 -76.85 38.61 -24.28
N GLU A 385 -76.21 39.14 -23.24
CA GLU A 385 -76.72 40.30 -22.47
C GLU A 385 -76.86 41.54 -23.37
N GLN A 386 -75.86 41.83 -24.20
CA GLN A 386 -75.94 42.91 -25.20
C GLN A 386 -77.07 42.67 -26.21
N GLN A 387 -77.23 41.43 -26.70
CA GLN A 387 -78.33 41.08 -27.61
C GLN A 387 -79.70 41.29 -26.95
N ILE A 388 -79.88 40.87 -25.70
CA ILE A 388 -81.12 41.07 -24.93
C ILE A 388 -81.40 42.57 -24.72
N GLN A 389 -80.38 43.37 -24.40
CA GLN A 389 -80.52 44.83 -24.26
C GLN A 389 -80.94 45.50 -25.57
N LEU A 390 -80.35 45.12 -26.71
CA LEU A 390 -80.74 45.60 -28.03
C LEU A 390 -82.20 45.21 -28.35
N SER A 391 -82.56 43.93 -28.22
CA SER A 391 -83.93 43.46 -28.47
C SER A 391 -84.96 44.13 -27.56
N THR A 392 -84.60 44.44 -26.31
CA THR A 392 -85.46 45.18 -25.37
C THR A 392 -85.69 46.62 -25.85
N ARG A 393 -84.62 47.30 -26.29
CA ARG A 393 -84.68 48.66 -26.82
C ARG A 393 -85.49 48.73 -28.13
N ASP A 394 -85.31 47.77 -29.02
CA ASP A 394 -86.05 47.68 -30.27
C ASP A 394 -87.55 47.48 -30.00
N PHE A 395 -87.90 46.57 -29.07
CA PHE A 395 -89.28 46.37 -28.62
C PHE A 395 -89.89 47.62 -27.95
N GLU A 396 -89.11 48.39 -27.19
CA GLU A 396 -89.56 49.68 -26.65
C GLU A 396 -89.82 50.71 -27.74
N SER A 397 -88.98 50.76 -28.78
CA SER A 397 -89.20 51.61 -29.97
C SER A 397 -90.48 51.21 -30.69
N GLU A 398 -90.64 49.94 -31.05
CA GLU A 398 -91.85 49.42 -31.70
C GLU A 398 -93.13 49.70 -30.87
N LYS A 399 -93.03 49.62 -29.54
CA LYS A 399 -94.13 49.96 -28.64
C LYS A 399 -94.50 51.43 -28.70
N LEU A 400 -93.52 52.34 -28.76
CA LEU A 400 -93.74 53.78 -28.93
C LEU A 400 -94.32 54.10 -30.32
N ASP A 401 -93.79 53.48 -31.37
CA ASP A 401 -94.29 53.62 -32.74
C ASP A 401 -95.74 53.13 -32.85
N ARG A 402 -96.06 51.96 -32.27
CA ARG A 402 -97.43 51.44 -32.19
C ARG A 402 -98.36 52.38 -31.43
N GLN A 403 -97.92 52.98 -30.32
CA GLN A 403 -98.70 53.98 -29.59
C GLN A 403 -98.93 55.25 -30.43
N SER A 404 -97.91 55.73 -31.14
CA SER A 404 -98.00 56.86 -32.06
C SER A 404 -99.03 56.58 -33.17
N MET A 405 -98.94 55.42 -33.82
CA MET A 405 -99.89 54.99 -34.86
C MET A 405 -101.32 54.83 -34.31
N GLN A 406 -101.49 54.32 -33.08
CA GLN A 406 -102.80 54.28 -32.41
C GLN A 406 -103.37 55.69 -32.13
N GLN A 407 -102.53 56.65 -31.72
CA GLN A 407 -102.95 58.04 -31.54
C GLN A 407 -103.33 58.70 -32.87
N GLN A 408 -102.57 58.44 -33.94
CA GLN A 408 -102.90 58.90 -35.30
C GLN A 408 -104.25 58.32 -35.75
N LEU A 409 -104.46 57.01 -35.60
CA LEU A 409 -105.74 56.36 -35.91
C LEU A 409 -106.91 56.99 -35.13
N GLN A 410 -106.73 57.28 -33.83
CA GLN A 410 -107.75 57.98 -33.04
C GLN A 410 -108.03 59.41 -33.50
N LYS A 411 -107.03 60.15 -34.03
CA LYS A 411 -107.23 61.47 -34.66
C LYS A 411 -108.08 61.32 -35.92
N VAL A 412 -107.70 60.42 -36.84
CA VAL A 412 -108.48 60.14 -38.07
C VAL A 412 -109.91 59.70 -37.74
N LEU A 413 -110.12 58.85 -36.73
CA LEU A 413 -111.46 58.43 -36.29
C LEU A 413 -112.28 59.55 -35.62
N LYS A 414 -111.64 60.58 -35.05
CA LYS A 414 -112.31 61.80 -34.56
C LYS A 414 -112.66 62.73 -35.72
N GLU A 415 -111.79 62.86 -36.71
CA GLU A 415 -112.02 63.65 -37.92
C GLU A 415 -113.12 63.04 -38.79
N LEU A 416 -113.12 61.72 -39.00
CA LEU A 416 -114.22 60.99 -39.63
C LEU A 416 -115.55 61.18 -38.90
N ARG A 417 -115.55 61.19 -37.56
CA ARG A 417 -116.75 61.51 -36.77
C ARG A 417 -117.19 62.97 -36.91
N ARG A 418 -116.26 63.92 -37.00
CA ARG A 418 -116.57 65.34 -37.27
C ARG A 418 -117.16 65.51 -38.67
N ALA A 419 -116.55 64.91 -39.69
CA ALA A 419 -117.07 64.90 -41.06
C ALA A 419 -118.46 64.26 -41.13
N ARG A 420 -118.68 63.13 -40.46
CA ARG A 420 -119.99 62.47 -40.38
C ARG A 420 -121.04 63.32 -39.64
N ASN A 421 -120.65 64.04 -38.58
CA ASN A 421 -121.54 64.98 -37.91
C ASN A 421 -121.82 66.23 -38.75
N GLN A 422 -120.85 66.71 -39.54
CA GLN A 422 -121.07 67.79 -40.51
C GLN A 422 -122.05 67.35 -41.61
N ILE A 423 -121.95 66.11 -42.10
CA ILE A 423 -122.93 65.51 -43.00
C ILE A 423 -124.32 65.47 -42.32
N ALA A 424 -124.44 64.95 -41.10
CA ALA A 424 -125.71 64.91 -40.38
C ALA A 424 -126.32 66.31 -40.10
N MET A 425 -125.48 67.34 -39.89
CA MET A 425 -125.93 68.74 -39.76
C MET A 425 -126.40 69.33 -41.09
N LEU A 426 -125.80 68.94 -42.22
CA LEU A 426 -126.28 69.29 -43.56
C LEU A 426 -127.59 68.55 -43.91
N GLU A 427 -127.77 67.31 -43.44
CA GLU A 427 -128.97 66.49 -43.64
C GLU A 427 -130.16 66.96 -42.79
N SER A 428 -129.92 67.42 -41.55
CA SER A 428 -130.98 67.90 -40.63
C SER A 428 -131.45 69.34 -40.90
N ALA A 429 -130.69 70.13 -41.67
CA ALA A 429 -131.04 71.52 -41.97
C ALA A 429 -132.09 71.69 -43.10
N LYS A 430 -132.53 70.61 -43.76
CA LYS A 430 -133.58 70.66 -44.81
C LYS A 430 -134.43 69.38 -44.90
N GLN A 431 -135.73 69.51 -44.62
CA GLN A 431 -136.82 68.62 -45.07
C GLN A 431 -138.10 69.48 -45.25
N PRO A 432 -139.13 69.07 -46.04
CA PRO A 432 -139.32 67.72 -46.57
C PRO A 432 -139.63 67.57 -48.09
N ASN A 433 -139.49 66.33 -48.56
CA ASN A 433 -140.29 65.64 -49.59
C ASN A 433 -140.46 66.23 -51.01
N ALA A 434 -139.94 65.51 -52.02
CA ALA A 434 -140.78 64.94 -53.11
C ALA A 434 -140.03 64.02 -54.10
N ARG A 435 -140.67 62.86 -54.36
CA ARG A 435 -140.71 62.04 -55.60
C ARG A 435 -139.52 61.18 -56.06
N PHE A 436 -139.88 59.92 -56.29
CA PHE A 436 -139.14 58.80 -56.90
C PHE A 436 -138.87 59.00 -58.40
N SER A 437 -137.75 58.47 -58.89
CA SER A 437 -137.66 57.31 -59.82
C SER A 437 -136.25 57.13 -60.42
N GLU A 438 -135.64 55.94 -60.25
CA GLU A 438 -134.80 55.13 -61.19
C GLU A 438 -133.69 55.76 -62.12
N PRO A 439 -132.83 54.99 -62.86
CA PRO A 439 -132.49 53.54 -62.84
C PRO A 439 -130.96 53.19 -63.00
N SER A 440 -130.61 51.89 -62.97
CA SER A 440 -129.50 51.16 -63.68
C SER A 440 -128.02 51.63 -63.52
N SER A 441 -126.96 50.80 -63.46
CA SER A 441 -126.63 49.44 -63.98
C SER A 441 -125.40 48.89 -63.20
N TYR A 442 -124.69 47.76 -63.45
CA TYR A 442 -124.72 46.69 -64.46
C TYR A 442 -123.96 45.42 -63.93
N ASN A 443 -124.31 44.22 -64.44
CA ASN A 443 -123.53 43.00 -64.78
C ASN A 443 -122.13 42.63 -64.20
N SER A 444 -121.62 41.38 -64.29
CA SER A 444 -122.15 39.99 -64.44
C SER A 444 -120.96 39.02 -64.72
N LEU A 445 -121.00 37.75 -64.23
CA LEU A 445 -120.19 36.58 -64.69
C LEU A 445 -118.63 36.71 -64.58
N GLU A 446 -117.80 35.67 -64.78
CA GLU A 446 -117.78 34.25 -64.37
C GLU A 446 -116.31 33.76 -64.48
N PHE A 447 -115.98 32.52 -64.06
CA PHE A 447 -114.64 31.93 -64.21
C PHE A 447 -114.24 31.71 -65.69
N GLU A 448 -112.95 31.83 -66.05
CA GLU A 448 -112.11 30.65 -66.43
C GLU A 448 -110.64 30.98 -66.85
N ARG A 449 -109.70 30.20 -66.29
CA ARG A 449 -108.35 29.75 -66.73
C ARG A 449 -107.78 30.16 -68.13
N LEU A 450 -106.54 30.70 -68.16
CA LEU A 450 -105.25 30.06 -68.60
C LEU A 450 -104.19 30.99 -69.27
N ARG A 451 -102.92 30.75 -68.87
CA ARG A 451 -101.64 30.86 -69.62
C ARG A 451 -100.95 32.22 -69.95
N VAL A 452 -99.66 32.27 -69.55
CA VAL A 452 -98.46 32.69 -70.33
C VAL A 452 -98.36 34.22 -70.63
N ASP A 453 -97.24 34.94 -70.39
CA ASP A 453 -95.80 34.61 -70.47
C ASP A 453 -94.93 35.31 -69.39
N ASP A 454 -93.66 34.88 -69.24
CA ASP A 454 -92.58 35.58 -68.49
C ASP A 454 -92.01 36.75 -69.33
N PRO A 455 -91.38 37.78 -68.75
CA PRO A 455 -89.91 37.77 -68.84
C PRO A 455 -89.13 38.42 -67.67
N ARG A 456 -87.98 37.78 -67.34
CA ARG A 456 -86.74 38.32 -66.73
C ARG A 456 -86.55 38.24 -65.21
N SER A 457 -86.27 37.00 -64.79
CA SER A 457 -85.00 36.57 -64.17
C SER A 457 -83.72 37.39 -64.53
N PRO A 458 -82.55 37.20 -63.85
CA PRO A 458 -82.26 37.02 -62.41
C PRO A 458 -80.97 37.87 -62.03
N PRO A 459 -80.02 37.53 -61.11
CA PRO A 459 -79.43 36.22 -60.78
C PRO A 459 -79.57 35.76 -59.32
N SER A 460 -79.91 34.48 -59.12
CA SER A 460 -79.33 33.70 -58.01
C SER A 460 -77.85 33.41 -58.30
N PRO A 461 -77.00 33.25 -57.28
CA PRO A 461 -76.55 31.89 -56.94
C PRO A 461 -76.32 31.71 -55.42
N SER A 462 -76.15 30.50 -54.87
CA SER A 462 -76.33 29.15 -55.40
C SER A 462 -76.47 28.14 -54.25
N LYS A 463 -76.83 26.92 -54.63
CA LYS A 463 -76.58 25.69 -53.86
C LYS A 463 -75.18 25.69 -53.23
N VAL A 464 -75.12 25.56 -51.91
CA VAL A 464 -74.05 24.86 -51.17
C VAL A 464 -74.75 23.64 -50.59
N ILE A 465 -74.75 22.52 -51.31
CA ILE A 465 -73.81 21.40 -51.09
C ILE A 465 -73.95 20.84 -49.66
N ASN A 466 -74.43 19.59 -49.57
CA ASN A 466 -74.41 18.80 -48.35
C ASN A 466 -72.95 18.49 -47.98
N LEU A 467 -72.32 19.37 -47.19
CA LEU A 467 -70.91 19.25 -46.73
C LEU A 467 -70.66 18.10 -45.73
N LEU A 468 -71.53 17.09 -45.67
CA LEU A 468 -71.36 15.86 -44.90
C LEU A 468 -71.15 14.61 -45.78
N ASP A 469 -71.09 14.76 -47.11
CA ASP A 469 -70.92 13.62 -48.04
C ASP A 469 -69.46 13.43 -48.52
N GLU A 470 -68.51 14.23 -48.02
CA GLU A 470 -67.06 14.07 -48.27
C GLU A 470 -66.26 13.65 -47.02
N SER A 471 -66.91 13.48 -45.87
CA SER A 471 -66.26 12.91 -44.68
C SER A 471 -66.42 11.40 -44.63
N PHE A 472 -65.29 10.69 -44.57
CA PHE A 472 -65.23 9.25 -44.38
C PHE A 472 -64.97 8.90 -42.91
N LEU A 473 -65.74 7.97 -42.38
CA LEU A 473 -65.52 7.35 -41.08
C LEU A 473 -64.81 6.02 -41.29
N GLU A 474 -63.68 5.82 -40.60
CA GLU A 474 -62.89 4.58 -40.68
C GLU A 474 -63.27 3.60 -39.57
N CYS A 475 -63.32 2.31 -39.88
CA CYS A 475 -63.39 1.27 -38.85
C CYS A 475 -62.08 1.24 -38.02
N PRO A 476 -62.11 1.31 -36.68
CA PRO A 476 -60.90 1.39 -35.87
C PRO A 476 -60.00 0.14 -35.92
N LYS A 477 -60.51 -1.03 -36.34
CA LYS A 477 -59.73 -2.28 -36.44
C LYS A 477 -59.10 -2.47 -37.83
N CYS A 478 -59.84 -2.23 -38.92
CA CYS A 478 -59.40 -2.52 -40.30
C CYS A 478 -59.17 -1.29 -41.18
N ARG A 479 -59.53 -0.08 -40.72
CA ARG A 479 -59.47 1.20 -41.44
C ARG A 479 -60.24 1.25 -42.78
N ALA A 480 -61.23 0.38 -42.97
CA ALA A 480 -62.15 0.50 -44.11
C ALA A 480 -62.93 1.83 -44.03
N PRO A 481 -62.90 2.68 -45.08
CA PRO A 481 -63.56 3.98 -45.08
C PRO A 481 -65.03 3.88 -45.52
N TYR A 482 -65.92 4.54 -44.79
CA TYR A 482 -67.36 4.60 -45.08
C TYR A 482 -67.84 6.06 -45.14
N PRO A 483 -68.64 6.48 -46.14
CA PRO A 483 -69.23 7.82 -46.16
C PRO A 483 -70.08 8.07 -44.92
N THR A 484 -70.01 9.27 -44.35
CA THR A 484 -70.79 9.65 -43.15
C THR A 484 -72.31 9.53 -43.37
N SER A 485 -72.77 9.73 -44.61
CA SER A 485 -74.16 9.48 -45.05
C SER A 485 -74.62 8.01 -44.88
N ARG A 486 -73.69 7.05 -44.71
CA ARG A 486 -73.94 5.62 -44.53
C ARG A 486 -73.47 5.04 -43.18
N HIS A 487 -73.42 5.86 -42.12
CA HIS A 487 -72.96 5.44 -40.78
C HIS A 487 -73.58 4.13 -40.23
N ARG A 488 -74.80 3.76 -40.62
CA ARG A 488 -75.42 2.47 -40.24
C ARG A 488 -74.71 1.25 -40.82
N GLU A 489 -74.16 1.35 -42.03
CA GLU A 489 -73.38 0.28 -42.67
C GLU A 489 -72.04 0.08 -41.94
N LEU A 490 -71.41 1.18 -41.49
CA LEU A 490 -70.20 1.12 -40.66
C LEU A 490 -70.45 0.45 -39.29
N LEU A 491 -71.56 0.76 -38.62
CA LEU A 491 -71.89 0.14 -37.33
C LEU A 491 -72.05 -1.39 -37.47
N ALA A 492 -72.83 -1.84 -38.47
CA ALA A 492 -72.96 -3.26 -38.76
C ALA A 492 -71.61 -3.91 -39.14
N HIS A 493 -70.74 -3.19 -39.87
CA HIS A 493 -69.39 -3.66 -40.15
C HIS A 493 -68.53 -3.77 -38.88
N ILE A 494 -68.63 -2.81 -37.95
CA ILE A 494 -67.90 -2.84 -36.67
C ILE A 494 -68.33 -4.04 -35.81
N ASP A 495 -69.61 -4.40 -35.78
CA ASP A 495 -70.10 -5.56 -35.03
C ASP A 495 -69.49 -6.88 -35.53
N PHE A 496 -69.35 -7.06 -36.86
CA PHE A 496 -68.64 -8.20 -37.44
C PHE A 496 -67.12 -8.09 -37.37
N CYS A 497 -66.57 -6.87 -37.38
CA CYS A 497 -65.13 -6.65 -37.40
C CYS A 497 -64.53 -6.75 -36.00
N LEU A 498 -65.24 -6.40 -34.92
CA LEU A 498 -64.75 -6.50 -33.54
C LEU A 498 -64.89 -7.91 -32.92
N ALA A 499 -65.68 -8.78 -33.53
CA ALA A 499 -65.56 -10.23 -33.33
C ALA A 499 -64.18 -10.77 -33.79
#